data_AF-A0A1E5H8E6-F1
#
_entry.id   AF-A0A1E5H8E6-F1
#
_cell.length_a   1.000
_cell.length_b   1.000
_cell.length_c   1.000
_cell.angle_alpha   90.00
_cell.angle_beta   90.00
_cell.angle_gamma   90.00
#
_symmetry.space_group_name_H-M   'P 1'
#
loop_
_entity.id
_entity.type
_entity.pdbx_description
1 polymer ?
#
loop_
_entity_poly.entity_id
_entity_poly.type
_entity_poly.pdbx_seq_one_letter_code
_entity_poly.pdbx_strand_id
1 'polypeptide(L)'
;MPIENPSQKQIFNYLKQAKRIAVVGLSAKEDRTSYKIARLLQEYGYEIIPVNPILAGQEVLGEKVYEKLQDVPGQIDIVDIFRRSEFLPEVAHDFIETDAKVFWAQLGLESEEASEILKNAGRNAIIMNRCIKIELAEMPK
;
A
#
# COMPACT_ATOMS: atom_id res chain seq x y z
N MET A 1 13.61 -15.79 -8.24
CA MET A 1 14.65 -14.73 -8.44
C MET A 1 14.40 -13.62 -7.42
N PRO A 2 15.41 -12.84 -6.97
CA PRO A 2 15.14 -11.74 -6.07
C PRO A 2 14.21 -10.73 -6.75
N ILE A 3 13.22 -10.22 -6.01
CA ILE A 3 12.30 -9.21 -6.52
C ILE A 3 13.08 -7.92 -6.75
N GLU A 4 13.12 -7.47 -8.01
CA GLU A 4 13.75 -6.21 -8.38
C GLU A 4 12.78 -5.05 -8.14
N ASN A 5 13.15 -4.15 -7.23
CA ASN A 5 12.41 -2.93 -6.98
C ASN A 5 12.75 -1.85 -8.03
N PRO A 6 11.83 -0.93 -8.35
CA PRO A 6 12.12 0.25 -9.16
C PRO A 6 13.28 1.07 -8.59
N SER A 7 13.96 1.84 -9.45
CA SER A 7 15.02 2.75 -9.01
C SER A 7 14.53 3.73 -7.93
N GLN A 8 15.43 4.18 -7.06
CA GLN A 8 15.13 5.14 -6.00
C GLN A 8 14.41 6.39 -6.50
N LYS A 9 14.87 6.95 -7.62
CA LYS A 9 14.25 8.11 -8.28
C LYS A 9 12.79 7.84 -8.65
N GLN A 10 12.49 6.63 -9.12
CA GLN A 10 11.14 6.25 -9.52
C GLN A 10 10.22 6.05 -8.30
N ILE A 11 10.73 5.44 -7.23
CA ILE A 11 10.02 5.34 -5.94
C ILE A 11 9.64 6.73 -5.44
N PHE A 12 10.59 7.67 -5.44
CA PHE A 12 10.33 9.06 -5.06
C PHE A 12 9.29 9.73 -5.96
N ASN A 13 9.30 9.47 -7.27
CA ASN A 13 8.28 10.01 -8.18
C ASN A 13 6.88 9.50 -7.82
N TYR A 14 6.73 8.21 -7.49
CA TYR A 14 5.45 7.65 -7.05
C TYR A 14 4.95 8.34 -5.80
N LEU A 15 5.81 8.51 -4.79
CA LEU A 15 5.46 9.20 -3.55
C LEU A 15 5.09 10.67 -3.78
N LYS A 16 5.81 11.39 -4.65
CA LYS A 16 5.51 12.81 -4.98
C LYS A 16 4.19 12.99 -5.72
N GLN A 17 3.80 12.03 -6.55
CA GLN A 17 2.61 12.12 -7.39
C GLN A 17 1.35 11.59 -6.69
N ALA A 18 1.52 10.68 -5.74
CA ALA A 18 0.41 10.08 -5.00
C ALA A 18 -0.30 11.12 -4.12
N LYS A 19 -1.61 10.95 -3.98
CA LYS A 19 -2.45 11.69 -3.04
C LYS A 19 -3.25 10.73 -2.17
N ARG A 20 -3.75 9.64 -2.76
CA ARG A 20 -4.64 8.68 -2.09
C ARG A 20 -3.95 7.34 -1.90
N ILE A 21 -3.75 6.93 -0.65
CA ILE A 21 -3.05 5.69 -0.29
C ILE A 21 -4.02 4.76 0.43
N ALA A 22 -4.34 3.62 -0.20
CA ALA A 22 -5.10 2.57 0.44
C ALA A 22 -4.18 1.71 1.33
N VAL A 23 -4.48 1.61 2.62
CA VAL A 23 -3.66 0.87 3.58
C VAL A 23 -4.33 -0.45 3.92
N VAL A 24 -3.87 -1.52 3.28
CA VAL A 24 -4.38 -2.89 3.45
C VAL A 24 -3.83 -3.50 4.73
N GLY A 25 -4.72 -3.90 5.63
CA GLY A 25 -4.36 -4.39 6.96
C GLY A 25 -4.10 -3.27 7.98
N LEU A 26 -4.70 -2.08 7.77
CA LEU A 26 -4.66 -1.02 8.78
C LEU A 26 -5.33 -1.50 10.07
N SER A 27 -4.62 -1.36 11.20
CA SER A 27 -5.14 -1.71 12.52
C SER A 27 -5.63 -0.46 13.23
N ALA A 28 -6.71 -0.56 14.02
CA ALA A 28 -7.16 0.51 14.92
C ALA A 28 -6.27 0.67 16.18
N LYS A 29 -5.31 -0.24 16.41
CA LYS A 29 -4.45 -0.22 17.59
C LYS A 29 -3.24 0.68 17.36
N GLU A 30 -3.06 1.69 18.20
CA GLU A 30 -2.04 2.72 18.02
C GLU A 30 -0.59 2.24 18.12
N ASP A 31 -0.37 1.11 18.80
CA ASP A 31 0.94 0.51 18.94
C ASP A 31 1.42 -0.19 17.67
N ARG A 32 0.50 -0.54 16.76
CA ARG A 32 0.79 -1.26 15.51
C ARG A 32 1.48 -0.38 14.49
N THR A 33 2.43 -0.97 13.77
CA THR A 33 3.21 -0.29 12.72
C THR A 33 2.32 0.28 11.62
N SER A 34 1.27 -0.44 11.20
CA SER A 34 0.34 0.06 10.18
C SER A 34 -0.37 1.34 10.61
N TYR A 35 -0.82 1.44 11.86
CA TYR A 35 -1.43 2.67 12.41
C TYR A 35 -0.44 3.83 12.42
N LYS A 36 0.76 3.60 12.96
CA LYS A 36 1.80 4.64 13.09
C LYS A 36 2.24 5.19 11.73
N ILE A 37 2.40 4.32 10.72
CA ILE A 37 2.79 4.73 9.38
C ILE A 37 1.63 5.44 8.67
N ALA A 38 0.41 4.92 8.74
CA ALA A 38 -0.76 5.57 8.15
C ALA A 38 -0.97 6.99 8.71
N ARG A 39 -0.87 7.16 10.03
CA ARG A 39 -0.93 8.48 10.68
C ARG A 39 0.16 9.42 10.18
N LEU A 40 1.40 8.94 10.07
CA LEU A 40 2.50 9.74 9.53
C LEU A 40 2.21 10.18 8.08
N LEU A 41 1.66 9.29 7.24
CA LEU A 41 1.30 9.64 5.88
C LEU A 41 0.20 10.73 5.84
N GLN A 42 -0.79 10.69 6.74
CA GLN A 42 -1.76 11.80 6.88
C GLN A 42 -1.08 13.12 7.29
N GLU A 43 -0.11 13.07 8.22
CA GLU A 43 0.66 14.25 8.63
C GLU A 43 1.49 14.85 7.47
N TYR A 44 1.86 14.01 6.49
CA TYR A 44 2.52 14.43 5.24
C TYR A 44 1.53 14.87 4.14
N GLY A 45 0.22 14.87 4.42
CA GLY A 45 -0.81 15.37 3.52
C GLY A 45 -1.40 14.34 2.55
N TYR A 46 -1.10 13.05 2.72
CA TYR A 46 -1.78 11.99 1.97
C TYR A 46 -3.18 11.73 2.55
N GLU A 47 -4.15 11.47 1.68
CA GLU A 47 -5.45 10.89 2.06
C GLU A 47 -5.26 9.39 2.28
N ILE A 48 -5.57 8.91 3.49
CA ILE A 48 -5.45 7.50 3.84
C ILE A 48 -6.79 6.82 3.72
N ILE A 49 -6.80 5.65 3.08
CA ILE A 49 -8.01 4.85 2.89
C ILE A 49 -7.79 3.50 3.60
N PRO A 50 -8.34 3.30 4.80
CA PRO A 50 -8.20 2.05 5.51
C PRO A 50 -8.90 0.90 4.80
N VAL A 51 -8.21 -0.23 4.59
CA VAL A 51 -8.80 -1.46 4.07
C VAL A 51 -8.52 -2.60 5.03
N ASN A 52 -9.57 -3.09 5.70
CA ASN A 52 -9.49 -4.19 6.64
C ASN A 52 -10.88 -4.84 6.87
N PRO A 53 -11.11 -6.08 6.41
CA PRO A 53 -12.40 -6.75 6.56
C PRO A 53 -12.90 -6.85 8.00
N ILE A 54 -11.99 -7.02 8.97
CA ILE A 54 -12.33 -7.19 10.39
C ILE A 54 -12.91 -5.89 10.98
N LEU A 55 -12.52 -4.75 10.42
CA LEU A 55 -12.92 -3.42 10.90
C LEU A 55 -13.87 -2.72 9.93
N ALA A 56 -14.38 -3.41 8.91
CA ALA A 56 -15.22 -2.83 7.88
C ALA A 56 -16.41 -2.05 8.47
N GLY A 57 -16.63 -0.83 7.97
CA GLY A 57 -17.68 0.08 8.45
C GLY A 57 -17.34 0.86 9.73
N GLN A 58 -16.21 0.57 10.39
CA GLN A 58 -15.70 1.39 11.49
C GLN A 58 -14.90 2.58 10.96
N GLU A 59 -14.36 3.37 11.89
CA GLU A 59 -13.51 4.52 11.61
C GLU A 59 -12.13 4.32 12.25
N VAL A 60 -11.07 4.58 11.48
CA VAL A 60 -9.68 4.56 11.95
C VAL A 60 -9.00 5.79 11.41
N LEU A 61 -8.34 6.57 12.29
CA LEU A 61 -7.67 7.81 11.93
C LEU A 61 -8.59 8.86 11.25
N GLY A 62 -9.87 8.91 11.63
CA GLY A 62 -10.84 9.81 11.02
C GLY A 62 -11.46 9.30 9.72
N GLU A 63 -11.03 8.13 9.24
CA GLU A 63 -11.36 7.62 7.92
C GLU A 63 -12.21 6.34 8.01
N LYS A 64 -13.20 6.24 7.11
CA LYS A 64 -14.04 5.03 7.01
C LYS A 64 -13.21 3.84 6.56
N VAL A 65 -13.35 2.72 7.26
CA VAL A 65 -12.72 1.45 6.87
C VAL A 65 -13.56 0.70 5.85
N TYR A 66 -12.93 0.32 4.74
CA TYR A 66 -13.51 -0.53 3.70
C TYR A 66 -13.12 -1.99 3.93
N GLU A 67 -14.00 -2.90 3.52
CA GLU A 67 -13.75 -4.34 3.63
C GLU A 67 -12.64 -4.78 2.68
N LYS A 68 -12.74 -4.37 1.42
CA LYS A 68 -11.82 -4.73 0.33
C LYS A 68 -11.52 -3.52 -0.56
N LEU A 69 -10.48 -3.65 -1.39
CA LEU A 69 -10.01 -2.57 -2.26
C LEU A 69 -11.06 -2.10 -3.26
N GLN A 70 -11.90 -3.00 -3.76
CA GLN A 70 -12.91 -2.71 -4.78
C GLN A 70 -14.08 -1.88 -4.25
N ASP A 71 -14.26 -1.81 -2.94
CA ASP A 71 -15.31 -0.99 -2.33
C ASP A 71 -14.87 0.48 -2.13
N VAL A 72 -13.60 0.78 -2.37
CA VAL A 72 -13.04 2.12 -2.21
C VAL A 72 -13.53 3.02 -3.35
N PRO A 73 -14.20 4.14 -3.04
CA PRO A 73 -14.66 5.06 -4.07
C PRO A 73 -13.49 5.89 -4.63
N GLY A 74 -13.50 6.07 -5.95
CA GLY A 74 -12.55 6.91 -6.68
C GLY A 74 -11.17 6.25 -6.87
N GLN A 75 -10.22 7.04 -7.38
CA GLN A 75 -8.89 6.54 -7.72
C GLN A 75 -8.03 6.28 -6.47
N ILE A 76 -7.32 5.15 -6.45
CA ILE A 76 -6.22 4.88 -5.51
C ILE A 76 -4.92 5.13 -6.27
N ASP A 77 -3.92 5.77 -5.63
CA ASP A 77 -2.60 5.92 -6.26
C ASP A 77 -1.65 4.79 -5.84
N ILE A 78 -1.61 4.51 -4.53
CA ILE A 78 -0.75 3.50 -3.91
C ILE A 78 -1.61 2.58 -3.05
N VAL A 79 -1.40 1.27 -3.18
CA VAL A 79 -1.88 0.26 -2.24
C VAL A 79 -0.72 -0.16 -1.35
N ASP A 80 -0.74 0.29 -0.09
CA ASP A 80 0.27 0.04 0.93
C ASP A 80 -0.15 -1.12 1.85
N ILE A 81 0.66 -2.18 1.92
CA ILE A 81 0.21 -3.49 2.38
C ILE A 81 0.98 -3.91 3.64
N PHE A 82 0.22 -4.20 4.70
CA PHE A 82 0.71 -4.70 5.99
C PHE A 82 0.23 -6.13 6.30
N ARG A 83 -0.25 -6.87 5.29
CA ARG A 83 -0.60 -8.30 5.41
C ARG A 83 0.64 -9.17 5.19
N ARG A 84 0.69 -10.33 5.86
CA ARG A 84 1.81 -11.30 5.72
C ARG A 84 2.00 -11.73 4.26
N SER A 85 3.24 -12.06 3.90
CA SER A 85 3.64 -12.45 2.53
C SER A 85 2.76 -13.51 1.88
N GLU A 86 2.27 -14.48 2.66
CA GLU A 86 1.38 -15.55 2.19
C GLU A 86 0.05 -15.04 1.59
N PHE A 87 -0.36 -13.81 1.93
CA PHE A 87 -1.57 -13.19 1.40
C PHE A 87 -1.32 -12.19 0.28
N LEU A 88 -0.06 -11.91 -0.08
CA LEU A 88 0.23 -10.97 -1.16
C LEU A 88 -0.32 -11.42 -2.52
N PRO A 89 -0.41 -12.72 -2.88
CA PRO A 89 -1.07 -13.14 -4.12
C PRO A 89 -2.55 -12.76 -4.16
N GLU A 90 -3.28 -12.95 -3.05
CA GLU A 90 -4.68 -12.53 -2.91
C GLU A 90 -4.81 -11.01 -3.08
N VAL A 91 -3.96 -10.23 -2.39
CA VAL A 91 -3.96 -8.76 -2.51
C VAL A 91 -3.55 -8.30 -3.92
N ALA A 92 -2.70 -9.04 -4.62
CA ALA A 92 -2.34 -8.75 -6.01
C ALA A 92 -3.54 -8.94 -6.96
N HIS A 93 -4.34 -10.00 -6.76
CA HIS A 93 -5.61 -10.16 -7.45
C HIS A 93 -6.59 -9.03 -7.14
N ASP A 94 -6.68 -8.59 -5.89
CA ASP A 94 -7.52 -7.44 -5.58
C ASP A 94 -7.01 -6.15 -6.22
N PHE A 95 -5.70 -5.95 -6.26
CA PHE A 95 -5.05 -4.79 -6.83
C PHE A 95 -5.31 -4.63 -8.32
N ILE A 96 -5.25 -5.73 -9.10
CA ILE A 96 -5.45 -5.68 -10.57
C ILE A 96 -6.85 -5.21 -10.97
N GLU A 97 -7.84 -5.43 -10.11
CA GLU A 97 -9.23 -4.99 -10.27
C GLU A 97 -9.44 -3.50 -9.93
N THR A 98 -8.38 -2.80 -9.53
CA THR A 98 -8.42 -1.36 -9.25
C THR A 98 -7.63 -0.54 -10.28
N ASP A 99 -7.83 0.77 -10.27
CA ASP A 99 -7.01 1.72 -11.01
C ASP A 99 -5.72 2.13 -10.27
N ALA A 100 -5.36 1.41 -9.21
CA ALA A 100 -4.16 1.69 -8.45
C ALA A 100 -2.91 1.55 -9.32
N LYS A 101 -1.97 2.48 -9.13
CA LYS A 101 -0.74 2.54 -9.93
C LYS A 101 0.35 1.72 -9.27
N VAL A 102 0.49 1.80 -7.95
CA VAL A 102 1.64 1.24 -7.23
C VAL A 102 1.18 0.21 -6.21
N PHE A 103 1.71 -1.01 -6.34
CA PHE A 103 1.58 -2.07 -5.34
C PHE A 103 2.78 -1.99 -4.39
N TRP A 104 2.54 -1.78 -3.09
CA TRP A 104 3.60 -1.59 -2.12
C TRP A 104 3.48 -2.57 -0.95
N ALA A 105 4.30 -3.60 -0.93
CA ALA A 105 4.46 -4.49 0.22
C ALA A 105 5.53 -3.94 1.17
N GLN A 106 5.16 -3.72 2.44
CA GLN A 106 6.01 -3.11 3.45
C GLN A 106 7.27 -3.94 3.77
N LEU A 107 8.19 -3.34 4.54
CA LEU A 107 9.44 -3.99 4.95
C LEU A 107 9.20 -5.39 5.56
N GLY A 108 9.95 -6.38 5.08
CA GLY A 108 9.81 -7.78 5.46
C GLY A 108 8.71 -8.55 4.72
N LEU A 109 8.00 -7.92 3.79
CA LEU A 109 6.95 -8.54 2.99
C LEU A 109 7.36 -8.62 1.51
N GLU A 110 7.33 -9.84 0.97
CA GLU A 110 7.68 -10.12 -0.43
C GLU A 110 7.03 -11.43 -0.89
N SER A 111 6.68 -11.52 -2.18
CA SER A 111 6.11 -12.72 -2.79
C SER A 111 6.42 -12.74 -4.29
N GLU A 112 7.10 -13.79 -4.74
CA GLU A 112 7.40 -14.00 -6.16
C GLU A 112 6.11 -14.22 -6.97
N GLU A 113 5.18 -15.02 -6.44
CA GLU A 113 3.86 -15.27 -7.04
C GLU A 113 3.06 -13.98 -7.23
N ALA A 114 3.00 -13.10 -6.20
CA ALA A 114 2.33 -11.81 -6.32
C ALA A 114 2.98 -10.93 -7.40
N SER A 115 4.32 -10.93 -7.50
CA SER A 115 5.04 -10.23 -8.56
C SER A 115 4.69 -10.78 -9.95
N GLU A 116 4.59 -12.09 -10.11
CA GLU A 116 4.22 -12.73 -11.37
C GLU A 116 2.78 -12.38 -11.79
N ILE A 117 1.83 -12.46 -10.87
CA ILE A 117 0.42 -12.04 -11.10
C ILE A 117 0.36 -10.61 -11.61
N LEU A 118 1.03 -9.68 -10.92
CA LEU A 118 1.04 -8.26 -11.27
C LEU A 118 1.68 -8.02 -12.65
N LYS A 119 2.84 -8.64 -12.93
CA LYS A 119 3.55 -8.50 -14.21
C LYS A 119 2.74 -9.06 -15.37
N ASN A 120 2.10 -10.22 -15.19
CA ASN A 120 1.24 -10.83 -16.21
C ASN A 120 0.01 -9.98 -16.52
N ALA A 121 -0.47 -9.19 -15.54
CA ALA A 121 -1.52 -8.19 -15.72
C ALA A 121 -1.01 -6.83 -16.24
N GLY A 122 0.27 -6.72 -16.62
CA GLY A 122 0.89 -5.48 -17.11
C GLY A 122 1.16 -4.41 -16.04
N ARG A 123 1.07 -4.77 -14.75
CA ARG A 123 1.37 -3.87 -13.63
C ARG A 123 2.85 -3.96 -13.27
N ASN A 124 3.61 -2.89 -13.50
CA ASN A 124 5.07 -2.88 -13.34
C ASN A 124 5.58 -2.08 -12.13
N ALA A 125 4.74 -1.24 -11.54
CA ALA A 125 5.11 -0.46 -10.35
C ALA A 125 4.88 -1.29 -9.08
N ILE A 126 5.74 -2.28 -8.89
CA ILE A 126 5.71 -3.23 -7.80
C ILE A 126 6.86 -2.89 -6.86
N ILE A 127 6.55 -2.59 -5.61
CA ILE A 127 7.53 -2.33 -4.56
C ILE A 127 7.30 -3.36 -3.46
N MET A 128 8.36 -4.07 -3.08
CA MET A 128 8.29 -5.06 -2.00
C MET A 128 9.48 -4.94 -1.08
N ASN A 129 9.30 -5.32 0.18
CA ASN A 129 10.32 -5.29 1.21
C ASN A 129 10.93 -3.88 1.40
N ARG A 130 10.08 -2.83 1.31
CA ARG A 130 10.47 -1.43 1.52
C ARG A 130 9.52 -0.73 2.48
N CYS A 131 10.05 0.07 3.39
CA CYS A 131 9.23 0.85 4.33
C CYS A 131 8.91 2.22 3.73
N ILE A 132 7.62 2.47 3.43
CA ILE A 132 7.20 3.75 2.83
C ILE A 132 7.63 4.98 3.64
N LYS A 133 7.65 4.86 4.98
CA LYS A 133 8.14 5.91 5.88
C LYS A 133 9.62 6.21 5.68
N ILE A 134 10.45 5.18 5.48
CA ILE A 134 11.89 5.36 5.28
C ILE A 134 12.11 6.02 3.92
N GLU A 135 11.46 5.51 2.87
CA GLU A 135 11.53 6.09 1.52
C GLU A 135 11.11 7.57 1.53
N LEU A 136 10.03 7.90 2.24
CA LEU A 136 9.55 9.27 2.39
C LEU A 136 10.55 10.18 3.13
N ALA A 137 11.26 9.65 4.13
CA ALA A 137 12.27 10.41 4.89
C ALA A 137 13.56 10.65 4.08
N GLU A 138 13.88 9.75 3.15
CA GLU A 138 15.04 9.85 2.25
C GLU A 138 14.77 10.72 1.02
N MET A 139 13.52 11.10 0.78
CA MET A 139 13.18 11.97 -0.35
C MET A 139 13.87 13.33 -0.25
N PRO A 140 14.54 13.78 -1.32
CA PRO A 140 15.14 15.10 -1.35
C PRO A 140 14.04 16.17 -1.26
N LYS A 141 14.25 17.12 -0.34
CA LYS A 141 13.40 18.29 -0.14
C LYS A 141 13.37 19.19 -1.37
#